data_AF-A0A485AXX9-F1
#
_entry.id   AF-A0A485AXX9-F1
#
_cell.length_a   1.000
_cell.length_b   1.000
_cell.length_c   1.000
_cell.angle_alpha   90.00
_cell.angle_beta   90.00
_cell.angle_gamma   90.00
#
_symmetry.space_group_name_H-M   'P 1'
#
loop_
_entity.id
_entity.type
_entity.pdbx_description
1 polymer ?
#
loop_
_entity_poly.entity_id
_entity_poly.type
_entity_poly.pdbx_seq_one_letter_code
_entity_poly.pdbx_strand_id
1 'polypeptide(L)'
;MHNKKGGPLADGIVITPSHNPPEDGGIKYNPPNGGPADTNVTKVVENRANELLASGLQGVRRLSLDAALASGHVKRAGSGGSRLSKDWRISSTWRRFRKPA
;
A
#
# COMPACT_ATOMS: atom_id res chain seq x y z
N MET A 1 -3.68 5.78 19.13
CA MET A 1 -2.77 5.82 17.98
C MET A 1 -1.51 5.05 18.35
N HIS A 2 -1.15 3.98 17.64
CA HIS A 2 0.01 3.11 17.94
C HIS A 2 1.31 3.93 18.09
N ASN A 3 1.60 4.80 17.12
CA ASN A 3 2.82 5.60 17.07
C ASN A 3 2.93 6.69 18.15
N LYS A 4 1.85 6.97 18.92
CA LYS A 4 1.91 7.93 20.04
C LYS A 4 2.48 7.33 21.32
N LYS A 5 2.57 6.00 21.42
CA LYS A 5 2.90 5.30 22.67
C LYS A 5 4.41 5.11 22.91
N GLY A 6 5.26 5.47 21.95
CA GLY A 6 6.71 5.23 22.02
C GLY A 6 7.05 3.74 21.90
N GLY A 7 7.63 3.32 20.78
CA GLY A 7 7.90 1.91 20.46
C GLY A 7 8.17 1.74 18.97
N PRO A 8 8.16 0.49 18.45
CA PRO A 8 8.23 0.24 17.02
C PRO A 8 7.20 1.08 16.26
N LEU A 9 7.63 1.70 15.17
CA LEU A 9 6.75 2.52 14.34
C LEU A 9 5.88 1.62 13.46
N ALA A 10 4.59 1.95 13.39
CA ALA A 10 3.67 1.35 12.43
C ALA A 10 3.43 2.32 11.26
N ASP A 11 3.34 1.77 10.06
CA ASP A 11 2.91 2.44 8.85
C ASP A 11 1.57 1.85 8.37
N GLY A 12 1.15 2.15 7.14
CA GLY A 12 -0.09 1.59 6.60
C GLY A 12 -0.16 1.58 5.09
N ILE A 13 -0.89 0.59 4.57
CA ILE A 13 -1.31 0.50 3.18
C ILE A 13 -2.83 0.65 3.14
N VAL A 14 -3.33 1.50 2.23
CA VAL A 14 -4.76 1.67 1.98
C VAL A 14 -5.08 1.17 0.57
N ILE A 15 -6.00 0.21 0.48
CA ILE A 15 -6.51 -0.31 -0.79
C ILE A 15 -7.83 0.40 -1.08
N THR A 16 -7.79 1.47 -1.89
CA THR A 16 -8.95 2.24 -2.29
C THR A 16 -8.69 3.04 -3.57
N PRO A 17 -9.61 3.01 -4.54
CA PRO A 17 -9.59 3.90 -5.70
C PRO A 17 -10.23 5.27 -5.40
N SER A 18 -10.56 5.57 -4.13
CA SER A 18 -11.23 6.80 -3.68
C SER A 18 -12.63 6.97 -4.30
N HIS A 19 -12.77 7.78 -5.35
CA HIS A 19 -14.02 8.09 -6.04
C HIS A 19 -13.94 7.76 -7.54
N ASN A 20 -12.93 7.01 -7.95
CA ASN A 20 -12.85 6.51 -9.32
C ASN A 20 -14.00 5.53 -9.61
N PRO A 21 -14.26 5.25 -10.90
CA PRO A 21 -15.23 4.24 -11.31
C PRO A 21 -15.03 2.87 -10.63
N PRO A 22 -16.10 2.04 -10.49
CA PRO A 22 -16.03 0.76 -9.77
C PRO A 22 -15.01 -0.25 -10.31
N GLU A 23 -14.66 -0.14 -11.60
CA GLU A 23 -13.66 -0.97 -12.26
C GLU A 23 -12.22 -0.64 -11.88
N ASP A 24 -11.98 0.54 -11.30
CA ASP A 24 -10.65 0.99 -10.91
C ASP A 24 -10.27 0.45 -9.54
N GLY A 25 -9.04 -0.07 -9.44
CA GLY A 25 -8.38 -0.37 -8.18
C GLY A 25 -7.39 0.72 -7.80
N GLY A 26 -7.09 0.86 -6.49
CA GLY A 26 -6.06 1.78 -6.02
C GLY A 26 -5.34 1.25 -4.78
N ILE A 27 -4.04 1.51 -4.69
CA ILE A 27 -3.20 1.20 -3.53
C ILE A 27 -2.39 2.44 -3.14
N LYS A 28 -2.32 2.73 -1.85
CA LYS A 28 -1.64 3.91 -1.28
C LYS A 28 -0.80 3.50 -0.07
N TYR A 29 0.33 4.17 0.13
CA TYR A 29 1.19 3.99 1.30
C TYR A 29 1.18 5.23 2.19
N ASN A 30 1.04 5.01 3.50
CA ASN A 30 1.09 6.03 4.54
C ASN A 30 2.26 5.71 5.48
N PRO A 31 3.31 6.55 5.53
CA PRO A 31 4.43 6.38 6.45
C PRO A 31 4.03 6.51 7.92
N PRO A 32 4.96 6.29 8.87
CA PRO A 32 4.68 6.39 10.31
C PRO A 32 4.13 7.73 10.80
N ASN A 33 4.30 8.82 10.03
CA ASN A 33 3.70 10.11 10.35
C ASN A 33 2.16 10.13 10.18
N GLY A 34 1.59 9.11 9.51
CA GLY A 34 0.15 8.95 9.29
C GLY A 34 -0.42 9.75 8.11
N GLY A 35 0.40 10.57 7.44
CA GLY A 35 0.02 11.30 6.23
C GLY A 35 0.21 10.46 4.95
N PRO A 36 -0.18 10.98 3.78
CA PRO A 36 0.21 10.40 2.51
C PRO A 36 1.73 10.42 2.35
N ALA A 37 2.30 9.41 1.70
CA ALA A 37 3.73 9.39 1.40
C ALA A 37 4.14 10.55 0.46
N ASP A 38 5.28 11.16 0.77
CA ASP A 38 5.89 12.20 -0.07
C ASP A 38 6.44 11.62 -1.39
N THR A 39 6.66 12.50 -2.37
CA THR A 39 7.10 12.12 -3.73
C THR A 39 8.41 11.35 -3.77
N ASN A 40 9.32 11.61 -2.82
CA ASN A 40 10.59 10.86 -2.73
C ASN A 40 10.34 9.38 -2.43
N VAL A 41 9.40 9.07 -1.54
CA VAL A 41 9.02 7.69 -1.20
C VAL A 41 8.25 7.06 -2.35
N THR A 42 7.24 7.76 -2.88
CA THR A 42 6.39 7.19 -3.94
C THR A 42 7.18 6.90 -5.21
N LYS A 43 8.16 7.74 -5.57
CA LYS A 43 9.01 7.54 -6.74
C LYS A 43 9.91 6.30 -6.61
N VAL A 44 10.46 6.03 -5.41
CA VAL A 44 11.23 4.82 -5.16
C VAL A 44 10.34 3.57 -5.31
N VAL A 45 9.13 3.61 -4.74
CA VAL A 45 8.17 2.50 -4.84
C VAL A 45 7.74 2.27 -6.28
N GLU A 46 7.42 3.32 -7.03
CA GLU A 46 7.04 3.25 -8.45
C GLU A 46 8.15 2.61 -9.29
N ASN A 47 9.38 3.13 -9.19
CA ASN A 47 10.53 2.62 -9.93
C ASN A 47 10.77 1.14 -9.62
N ARG A 48 10.77 0.78 -8.33
CA ARG A 48 11.00 -0.59 -7.91
C ARG A 48 9.91 -1.55 -8.37
N ALA A 49 8.65 -1.12 -8.35
CA ALA A 49 7.54 -1.92 -8.86
C ALA A 49 7.68 -2.18 -10.37
N ASN A 50 8.05 -1.16 -11.13
CA ASN A 50 8.28 -1.28 -12.57
C ASN A 50 9.46 -2.21 -12.92
N GLU A 51 10.56 -2.14 -12.17
CA GLU A 51 11.68 -3.08 -12.30
C GLU A 51 11.25 -4.54 -12.02
N LEU A 52 10.47 -4.76 -10.96
CA LEU A 52 9.96 -6.09 -10.61
C LEU A 52 9.01 -6.62 -11.70
N LEU A 53 8.20 -5.76 -12.31
CA LEU A 53 7.36 -6.14 -13.44
C LEU A 53 8.20 -6.51 -14.67
N ALA A 54 9.19 -5.70 -15.01
CA ALA A 54 10.08 -5.93 -16.16
C ALA A 54 10.89 -7.24 -16.02
N SER A 55 11.25 -7.60 -14.80
CA SER A 55 11.95 -8.86 -14.47
C SER A 55 11.03 -10.07 -14.29
N GLY A 56 9.76 -9.99 -14.68
CA GLY A 56 8.83 -11.10 -14.55
C GLY A 56 8.55 -11.51 -13.09
N LEU A 57 8.61 -10.55 -12.17
CA LEU A 57 8.37 -10.72 -10.73
C LEU A 57 9.39 -11.61 -9.99
N GLN A 58 10.56 -11.89 -10.57
CA GLN A 58 11.58 -12.76 -9.95
C GLN A 58 12.04 -12.31 -8.55
N GLY A 59 11.96 -11.02 -8.24
CA GLY A 59 12.30 -10.47 -6.92
C GLY A 59 11.14 -10.42 -5.91
N VAL A 60 9.93 -10.85 -6.28
CA VAL A 60 8.75 -10.77 -5.41
C VAL A 60 8.64 -12.00 -4.53
N ARG A 61 8.82 -11.83 -3.22
CA ARG A 61 8.58 -12.88 -2.22
C ARG A 61 7.07 -13.06 -2.02
N ARG A 62 6.55 -14.27 -2.23
CA ARG A 62 5.12 -14.58 -2.14
C ARG A 62 4.89 -15.85 -1.31
N LEU A 63 3.77 -15.87 -0.62
CA LEU A 63 3.19 -17.06 0.02
C LEU A 63 1.76 -17.22 -0.49
N SER A 64 1.20 -18.42 -0.38
CA SER A 64 -0.25 -18.59 -0.53
C SER A 64 -0.99 -17.82 0.59
N LEU A 65 -2.26 -17.49 0.36
CA LEU A 65 -3.07 -16.82 1.37
C LEU A 65 -3.14 -17.65 2.66
N ASP A 66 -3.38 -18.96 2.56
CA ASP A 66 -3.46 -19.85 3.71
C ASP A 66 -2.15 -19.88 4.50
N ALA A 67 -1.01 -19.94 3.82
CA ALA A 67 0.29 -19.88 4.48
C ALA A 67 0.53 -18.52 5.16
N ALA A 68 0.12 -17.42 4.53
CA ALA A 68 0.20 -16.09 5.14
C ALA A 68 -0.67 -15.97 6.39
N LEU A 69 -1.91 -16.48 6.36
CA LEU A 69 -2.81 -16.51 7.51
C LEU A 69 -2.27 -17.40 8.65
N ALA A 70 -1.61 -18.51 8.32
CA ALA A 70 -0.98 -19.40 9.31
C ALA A 70 0.37 -18.92 9.85
N SER A 71 1.03 -17.95 9.19
CA SER A 71 2.40 -17.52 9.51
C SER A 71 2.58 -16.76 10.85
N GLY A 72 1.48 -16.31 11.47
CA GLY A 72 1.52 -15.41 12.63
C GLY A 72 1.84 -13.95 12.31
N HIS A 73 2.12 -13.61 11.04
CA HIS A 73 2.35 -12.22 10.59
C HIS A 73 1.04 -11.46 10.32
N VAL A 74 -0.09 -12.16 10.18
CA VAL A 74 -1.40 -11.54 9.95
C VAL A 74 -2.22 -11.56 11.23
N LYS A 75 -2.65 -10.38 11.69
CA LYS A 75 -3.56 -10.24 12.83
C LYS A 75 -4.79 -9.45 12.40
N ARG A 76 -5.97 -10.04 12.58
CA ARG A 76 -7.24 -9.34 12.29
C ARG A 76 -7.52 -8.35 13.41
N ALA A 77 -7.63 -7.07 13.06
CA ALA A 77 -8.12 -6.07 14.00
C ALA A 77 -9.65 -6.21 14.14
N GLY A 78 -10.16 -6.07 15.37
CA GLY A 78 -11.60 -6.00 15.62
C GLY A 78 -12.23 -4.76 14.96
N SER A 79 -13.56 -4.75 14.83
CA SER A 79 -14.37 -3.70 14.19
C SER A 79 -14.47 -2.39 15.00
N GLY A 80 -13.35 -1.90 15.53
CA GLY A 80 -13.23 -0.58 16.14
C GLY A 80 -12.95 0.46 15.05
N GLY A 81 -13.87 1.41 14.87
CA GLY A 81 -13.84 2.40 13.78
C GLY A 81 -12.53 3.18 13.68
N SER A 82 -11.66 2.78 12.75
CA SER A 82 -10.57 3.61 12.27
C SER A 82 -11.15 4.68 11.35
N ARG A 83 -11.18 5.93 11.82
CA ARG A 83 -11.61 7.08 11.01
C ARG A 83 -10.58 7.32 9.91
N LEU A 84 -10.85 6.82 8.72
CA LEU A 84 -10.12 7.12 7.49
C LEU A 84 -10.59 8.52 7.01
N SER A 85 -9.69 9.53 6.96
CA SER A 85 -10.01 10.92 6.56
C SER A 85 -10.22 11.10 5.05
N LYS A 86 -11.47 11.23 4.58
CA LYS A 86 -11.90 11.17 3.18
C LYS A 86 -11.17 12.02 2.11
N ASP A 87 -10.29 12.95 2.47
CA ASP A 87 -9.57 13.80 1.53
C ASP A 87 -8.13 13.30 1.29
N TRP A 88 -7.96 12.46 0.28
CA TRP A 88 -6.63 12.11 -0.25
C TRP A 88 -6.60 12.34 -1.76
N ARG A 89 -6.08 13.49 -2.15
CA ARG A 89 -5.64 13.76 -3.51
C ARG A 89 -4.24 13.17 -3.65
N ILE A 90 -4.14 11.96 -4.22
CA ILE A 90 -2.91 11.56 -4.90
C ILE A 90 -2.86 12.44 -6.14
N SER A 91 -1.83 13.28 -6.27
CA SER A 91 -1.59 13.96 -7.53
C SER A 91 -1.39 12.89 -8.59
N SER A 92 -2.29 12.93 -9.57
CA SER A 92 -2.45 11.94 -10.60
C SER A 92 -1.29 12.03 -11.58
N THR A 93 -0.35 11.10 -11.47
CA THR A 93 0.10 10.37 -12.67
C THR A 93 -0.24 8.92 -12.47
N TRP A 94 -1.49 8.57 -12.78
CA TRP A 94 -1.85 7.19 -13.09
C TRP A 94 -1.09 6.78 -14.35
N ARG A 95 0.14 6.28 -14.21
CA ARG A 95 0.71 5.43 -15.26
C ARG A 95 0.27 4.02 -14.96
N ARG A 96 -0.72 3.57 -15.73
CA ARG A 96 -1.07 2.16 -15.91
C ARG A 96 0.23 1.36 -15.92
N PHE A 97 0.40 0.44 -14.96
CA PHE A 97 1.42 -0.60 -15.01
C PHE A 97 1.15 -1.44 -16.27
N ARG A 98 1.62 -0.97 -17.44
CA ARG A 98 1.53 -1.71 -18.68
C ARG A 98 2.53 -2.85 -18.58
N LYS A 99 2.07 -4.08 -18.84
CA LYS A 99 3.00 -5.15 -19.23
C LYS A 99 3.81 -4.64 -20.43
N PRO A 100 5.14 -4.83 -20.45
CA PRO A 100 5.87 -4.71 -21.71
C PRO A 100 5.29 -5.71 -22.71
N ALA A 101 5.25 -5.30 -23.98
CA ALA A 101 4.86 -6.13 -25.11
C ALA A 101 5.81 -7.31 -25.29
#